data_AF-A0A2N9EPZ0-F1
#
_entry.id   AF-A0A2N9EPZ0-F1
#
_cell.length_a   1.000
_cell.length_b   1.000
_cell.length_c   1.000
_cell.angle_alpha   90.00
_cell.angle_beta   90.00
_cell.angle_gamma   90.00
#
_symmetry.space_group_name_H-M   'P 1'
#
loop_
_entity.id
_entity.type
_entity.pdbx_description
1 polymer ?
#
loop_
_entity_poly.entity_id
_entity_poly.type
_entity_poly.pdbx_seq_one_letter_code
_entity_poly.pdbx_strand_id
1 'polypeptide(L)'
;MQELPEHQRSDAVSSMVYEANARVRDPVYGCVGAISSLQQQVDVLQTQLAIAQAEVVHMRMRQYPSSSNGPNNSPDNNDSPSAKLMSSQTKSFYIDQANLGESLWSC
;
A
#
# COMPACT_ATOMS: atom_id res chain seq x y z
N MET A 1 9.96 -24.46 32.36
CA MET A 1 9.12 -25.42 31.60
C MET A 1 8.02 -26.08 32.42
N GLN A 2 8.15 -26.21 33.76
CA GLN A 2 7.07 -26.79 34.58
C GLN A 2 5.84 -25.87 34.71
N GLU A 3 5.97 -24.59 34.37
CA GLU A 3 4.88 -23.60 34.35
C GLU A 3 3.85 -23.83 33.23
N LEU A 4 4.17 -24.65 32.23
CA LEU A 4 3.27 -24.99 31.13
C LEU A 4 2.72 -26.43 31.27
N PRO A 5 1.46 -26.67 30.88
CA PRO A 5 0.93 -28.02 30.68
C PRO A 5 1.82 -28.82 29.73
N GLU A 6 1.95 -30.14 29.95
CA GLU A 6 2.90 -30.98 29.21
C GLU A 6 2.74 -30.90 27.70
N HIS A 7 1.51 -30.83 27.21
CA HIS A 7 1.21 -30.76 25.78
C HIS A 7 1.71 -29.48 25.09
N GLN A 8 1.95 -28.39 25.83
CA GLN A 8 2.46 -27.12 25.28
C GLN A 8 3.98 -27.00 25.38
N ARG A 9 4.63 -27.88 26.15
CA ARG A 9 6.07 -27.77 26.42
C ARG A 9 6.90 -27.96 25.15
N SER A 10 6.50 -28.87 24.26
CA SER A 10 7.22 -29.09 23.00
C SER A 10 7.24 -27.83 22.12
N ASP A 11 6.09 -27.16 21.99
CA ASP A 11 5.96 -25.95 21.20
C ASP A 11 6.75 -24.79 21.83
N ALA A 12 6.66 -24.64 23.15
CA ALA A 12 7.43 -23.63 23.88
C ALA A 12 8.95 -23.84 23.74
N VAL A 13 9.45 -25.09 23.77
CA VAL A 13 10.87 -25.37 23.49
C VAL A 13 11.22 -24.96 22.06
N SER A 14 10.36 -25.28 21.09
CA SER A 14 10.57 -24.90 19.69
C SER A 14 10.66 -23.39 19.52
N SER A 15 9.79 -22.62 20.19
CA SER A 15 9.83 -21.16 20.23
C SER A 15 11.12 -20.63 20.87
N MET A 16 11.52 -21.16 22.02
CA MET A 16 12.78 -20.74 22.68
C MET A 16 14.01 -20.99 21.81
N VAL A 17 14.07 -22.14 21.14
CA VAL A 17 15.16 -22.46 20.20
C VAL A 17 15.18 -21.50 19.02
N TYR A 18 14.00 -21.19 18.46
CA TYR A 18 13.88 -20.20 17.38
C TYR A 18 14.39 -18.83 17.82
N GLU A 19 13.97 -18.34 18.98
CA GLU A 19 14.38 -17.03 19.53
C GLU A 19 15.87 -16.98 19.82
N ALA A 20 16.43 -18.04 20.43
CA ALA A 20 17.87 -18.14 20.69
C ALA A 20 18.67 -18.11 19.39
N ASN A 21 18.26 -18.89 18.38
CA ASN A 21 18.91 -18.90 17.07
C ASN A 21 18.78 -17.57 16.33
N ALA A 22 17.68 -16.83 16.53
CA ALA A 22 17.53 -15.49 16.00
C ALA A 22 18.53 -14.53 16.65
N ARG A 23 18.71 -14.58 17.98
CA ARG A 23 19.71 -13.77 18.71
C ARG A 23 21.16 -14.11 18.34
N VAL A 24 21.45 -15.37 17.98
CA VAL A 24 22.79 -15.75 17.48
C VAL A 24 23.10 -15.09 16.13
N ARG A 25 22.10 -15.02 15.24
CA ARG A 25 22.26 -14.42 13.91
C ARG A 25 22.22 -12.90 13.94
N ASP A 26 21.36 -12.33 14.80
CA ASP A 26 21.20 -10.90 15.01
C ASP A 26 21.22 -10.63 16.53
N PRO A 27 22.39 -10.30 17.10
CA PRO A 27 22.54 -10.07 18.53
C PRO A 27 21.78 -8.84 19.06
N VAL A 28 21.41 -7.90 18.19
CA VAL A 28 20.75 -6.65 18.59
C VAL A 28 19.24 -6.83 18.56
N TYR A 29 18.68 -7.26 17.42
CA TYR A 29 17.24 -7.31 17.22
C TYR A 29 16.66 -8.73 17.27
N GLY A 30 17.45 -9.78 17.05
CA GLY A 30 17.01 -11.17 17.14
C GLY A 30 15.71 -11.45 16.38
N CYS A 31 14.70 -12.02 17.06
CA CYS A 31 13.38 -12.26 16.45
C CYS A 31 12.56 -10.98 16.22
N VAL A 32 12.86 -9.89 16.95
CA VAL A 32 12.18 -8.60 16.77
C VAL A 32 12.49 -7.99 15.40
N GLY A 33 13.71 -8.24 14.86
CA GLY A 33 14.05 -7.85 13.50
C GLY A 33 13.14 -8.52 12.45
N ALA A 34 12.86 -9.80 12.62
CA ALA A 34 11.94 -10.54 11.74
C ALA A 34 10.49 -10.00 11.85
N ILE A 35 10.02 -9.72 13.07
CA ILE A 35 8.69 -9.12 13.31
C ILE A 35 8.59 -7.77 12.59
N SER A 36 9.58 -6.91 12.77
CA SER A 36 9.60 -5.56 12.19
C SER A 36 9.62 -5.60 10.66
N SER A 37 10.41 -6.49 10.07
CA SER A 37 10.45 -6.69 8.61
C SER A 37 9.11 -7.19 8.06
N LEU A 38 8.43 -8.09 8.77
CA LEU A 38 7.11 -8.57 8.37
C LEU A 38 6.06 -7.46 8.48
N GLN A 39 6.10 -6.65 9.54
CA GLN A 39 5.20 -5.48 9.68
C GLN A 39 5.38 -4.51 8.51
N GLN A 40 6.62 -4.18 8.15
CA GLN A 40 6.91 -3.33 6.99
C GLN A 40 6.36 -3.93 5.68
N GLN A 41 6.54 -5.24 5.48
CA GLN A 41 6.00 -5.92 4.29
C GLN A 41 4.47 -5.85 4.23
N VAL A 42 3.79 -6.01 5.37
CA VAL A 42 2.34 -5.85 5.46
C VAL A 42 1.93 -4.42 5.08
N ASP A 43 2.59 -3.41 5.62
CA ASP A 43 2.27 -1.99 5.33
C ASP A 43 2.46 -1.66 3.84
N VAL A 44 3.53 -2.15 3.24
CA VAL A 44 3.80 -2.00 1.80
C VAL A 44 2.69 -2.67 0.98
N LEU A 45 2.31 -3.89 1.32
CA LEU A 45 1.26 -4.62 0.61
C LEU A 45 -0.11 -3.94 0.76
N GLN A 46 -0.45 -3.44 1.95
CA GLN A 46 -1.68 -2.68 2.18
C GLN A 46 -1.71 -1.40 1.34
N THR A 47 -0.58 -0.71 1.23
CA THR A 47 -0.45 0.49 0.39
C THR A 47 -0.66 0.16 -1.08
N GLN A 48 0.01 -0.89 -1.59
CA GLN A 48 -0.16 -1.35 -2.97
C GLN A 48 -1.61 -1.74 -3.27
N LEU A 49 -2.28 -2.42 -2.32
CA LEU A 49 -3.69 -2.77 -2.46
C LEU A 49 -4.58 -1.53 -2.55
N ALA A 50 -4.36 -0.53 -1.69
CA ALA A 50 -5.14 0.71 -1.71
C ALA A 50 -4.97 1.47 -3.04
N ILE A 51 -3.75 1.51 -3.58
CA ILE A 51 -3.44 2.11 -4.89
C ILE A 51 -4.20 1.37 -5.99
N ALA A 52 -4.07 0.04 -6.06
CA ALA A 52 -4.74 -0.76 -7.09
C ALA A 52 -6.27 -0.60 -7.02
N GLN A 53 -6.84 -0.53 -5.82
CA GLN A 53 -8.28 -0.28 -5.63
C GLN A 53 -8.69 1.10 -6.15
N ALA A 54 -7.91 2.16 -5.86
CA ALA A 54 -8.16 3.50 -6.36
C ALA A 54 -8.08 3.57 -7.89
N GLU A 55 -7.10 2.89 -8.50
CA GLU A 55 -6.97 2.79 -9.95
C GLU A 55 -8.18 2.12 -10.60
N VAL A 56 -8.68 1.02 -10.02
CA VAL A 56 -9.89 0.35 -10.50
C VAL A 56 -11.11 1.28 -10.47
N VAL A 57 -11.28 2.04 -9.38
CA VAL A 57 -12.38 3.01 -9.26
C VAL A 57 -12.23 4.12 -10.31
N HIS A 58 -11.03 4.67 -10.48
CA HIS A 58 -10.75 5.70 -11.47
C HIS A 58 -11.05 5.22 -12.89
N MET A 59 -10.66 3.99 -13.25
CA MET A 59 -10.97 3.41 -14.55
C MET A 59 -12.48 3.24 -14.76
N ARG A 60 -13.22 2.78 -13.74
CA ARG A 60 -14.68 2.66 -13.82
C ARG A 60 -15.39 4.01 -13.98
N MET A 61 -14.92 5.05 -13.28
CA MET A 61 -15.46 6.40 -13.43
C MET A 61 -15.22 6.98 -14.82
N ARG A 62 -14.07 6.70 -15.44
CA ARG A 62 -13.79 7.10 -16.83
C ARG A 62 -14.61 6.34 -17.88
N GLN A 63 -15.06 5.12 -17.55
CA GLN A 63 -15.90 4.30 -18.42
C GLN A 63 -17.38 4.70 -18.43
N TYR A 64 -17.84 5.51 -17.46
CA TYR A 64 -19.14 6.17 -17.55
C TYR A 64 -18.95 7.45 -18.39
N PRO A 65 -19.34 7.48 -19.68
CA PRO A 65 -19.59 8.77 -20.29
C PRO A 65 -20.70 9.39 -19.45
N SER A 66 -20.48 10.61 -18.94
CA SER A 66 -21.57 11.44 -18.47
C SER A 66 -22.52 11.60 -19.66
N SER A 67 -23.55 10.75 -19.75
CA SER A 67 -24.70 10.97 -20.61
C SER A 67 -25.44 12.17 -20.04
N SER A 68 -24.89 13.37 -20.28
CA SER A 68 -25.64 14.61 -20.20
C SER A 68 -26.64 14.58 -21.35
N ASN A 69 -27.78 13.94 -21.11
CA ASN A 69 -29.01 14.26 -21.84
C ASN A 69 -29.37 15.71 -21.49
N GLY A 70 -28.82 16.67 -22.24
CA GLY A 70 -29.40 18.00 -22.36
C GLY A 70 -30.58 17.92 -23.33
N PRO A 71 -31.73 18.57 -23.04
CA PRO A 71 -32.82 18.59 -23.99
C PRO A 71 -32.40 19.39 -25.23
N ASN A 72 -32.63 18.77 -26.38
CA ASN A 72 -32.54 19.30 -27.74
C ASN A 72 -33.27 20.67 -27.85
N ASN A 73 -32.66 21.67 -28.49
CA ASN A 73 -33.29 22.54 -29.50
C ASN A 73 -32.35 23.64 -30.02
N SER A 74 -32.41 23.83 -31.35
CA SER A 74 -31.97 24.96 -32.19
C SER A 74 -30.60 24.82 -32.90
N PRO A 75 -30.58 24.83 -34.25
CA PRO A 75 -29.37 25.01 -35.02
C PRO A 75 -29.14 26.51 -35.24
N ASP A 76 -28.05 27.08 -34.76
CA ASP A 76 -27.57 28.31 -35.37
C ASP A 76 -26.05 28.47 -35.30
N ASN A 77 -25.57 29.14 -36.34
CA ASN A 77 -24.25 29.03 -36.93
C ASN A 77 -23.14 29.81 -36.19
N ASN A 78 -21.90 29.34 -36.43
CA ASN A 78 -20.66 30.10 -36.58
C ASN A 78 -19.74 30.42 -35.36
N ASP A 79 -18.56 29.77 -35.42
CA ASP A 79 -17.19 30.23 -35.11
C ASP A 79 -16.89 31.02 -33.82
N SER A 80 -16.30 30.34 -32.84
CA SER A 80 -15.30 30.91 -31.90
C SER A 80 -14.56 29.84 -31.07
N PRO A 81 -13.38 30.16 -30.50
CA PRO A 81 -12.17 29.35 -30.61
C PRO A 81 -12.08 28.20 -29.61
N SER A 82 -11.38 27.14 -30.04
CA SER A 82 -10.98 25.97 -29.27
C SER A 82 -10.83 26.24 -27.78
N ALA A 83 -11.81 25.77 -27.01
CA ALA A 83 -11.63 25.52 -25.60
C ALA A 83 -10.40 24.63 -25.47
N LYS A 84 -9.30 25.21 -25.00
CA LYS A 84 -8.11 24.48 -24.60
C LYS A 84 -8.60 23.44 -23.61
N LEU A 85 -8.68 22.19 -24.07
CA LEU A 85 -8.86 21.03 -23.23
C LEU A 85 -7.76 21.15 -22.20
N MET A 86 -8.12 21.52 -20.97
CA MET A 86 -7.20 21.55 -19.86
C MET A 86 -6.81 20.08 -19.71
N SER A 87 -5.69 19.70 -20.31
CA SER A 87 -5.08 18.42 -20.03
C SER A 87 -4.80 18.51 -18.55
N SER A 88 -5.68 17.89 -17.76
CA SER A 88 -5.39 17.54 -16.39
C SER A 88 -4.12 16.75 -16.51
N GLN A 89 -3.00 17.45 -16.30
CA GLN A 89 -1.73 16.86 -15.94
C GLN A 89 -2.05 16.16 -14.64
N THR A 90 -2.59 14.95 -14.75
CA THR A 90 -2.52 13.94 -13.73
C THR A 90 -1.03 13.70 -13.62
N LYS A 91 -0.35 14.56 -12.85
CA LYS A 91 0.89 14.21 -12.19
C LYS A 91 0.53 12.92 -11.49
N SER A 92 0.87 11.81 -12.13
CA SER A 92 0.96 10.49 -11.55
C SER A 92 1.49 10.70 -10.14
N PHE A 93 0.64 10.37 -9.17
CA PHE A 93 0.92 10.46 -7.75
C PHE A 93 2.00 9.42 -7.40
N TYR A 94 3.20 9.61 -7.94
CA TYR A 94 4.42 9.05 -7.37
C TYR A 94 4.71 9.91 -6.15
N ILE A 95 4.12 9.55 -5.00
CA ILE A 95 4.78 9.90 -3.75
C ILE A 95 6.02 9.02 -3.71
N ASP A 96 7.19 9.66 -3.74
CA ASP A 96 8.47 9.03 -3.58
C ASP A 96 8.49 8.23 -2.28
N GLN A 97 8.42 6.92 -2.45
CA GLN A 97 8.39 5.90 -1.41
C GLN A 97 9.68 5.84 -0.56
N ALA A 98 10.66 6.71 -0.82
CA ALA A 98 11.99 6.64 -0.23
C ALA A 98 12.18 7.44 1.07
N ASN A 99 11.24 8.31 1.50
CA ASN A 99 11.58 9.33 2.51
C ASN A 99 10.84 9.27 3.86
N LEU A 100 9.95 8.29 4.10
CA LEU A 100 9.27 8.18 5.41
C LEU A 100 9.77 7.01 6.29
N GLY A 101 10.48 6.04 5.70
CA GLY A 101 10.96 4.84 6.41
C GLY A 101 12.47 4.80 6.68
N GLU A 102 13.27 5.52 5.89
CA GLU A 102 14.74 5.45 5.96
C GLU A 102 15.32 6.15 7.21
N SER A 103 14.56 7.07 7.82
CA SER A 103 15.12 7.96 8.86
C SER A 103 15.08 7.41 10.28
N LEU A 104 14.45 6.25 10.54
CA LEU A 104 14.28 5.77 11.92
C LEU A 104 15.11 4.54 12.30
N TRP A 105 15.74 3.84 11.35
CA TRP A 105 16.41 2.55 11.64
C TRP A 105 17.70 2.29 10.84
N SER A 106 18.31 3.30 10.24
CA SER A 106 19.62 3.15 9.58
C SER A 106 20.73 3.05 10.64
N CYS A 107 21.14 1.82 10.94
CA CYS A 107 22.46 1.48 11.47
C CYS A 107 23.22 0.72 10.38
#